data_AF-A0A924RCA3-F1
#
_entry.id   AF-A0A924RCA3-F1
#
_cell.length_a   1.000
_cell.length_b   1.000
_cell.length_c   1.000
_cell.angle_alpha   90.00
_cell.angle_beta   90.00
_cell.angle_gamma   90.00
#
_symmetry.space_group_name_H-M   'P 1'
#
loop_
_entity.id
_entity.type
_entity.pdbx_description
1 polymer ?
#
loop_
_entity_poly.entity_id
_entity_poly.type
_entity_poly.pdbx_seq_one_letter_code
_entity_poly.pdbx_strand_id
1 'polypeptide(L)' 'MESLRALATPELQQRWLLPLLEGKSRSAMTMTEPRFACRDATNIEYSIVRAGDHFLLNDRRWWVPEATRAKSC' A
#
# COMPACT_ATOMS: atom_id res chain seq x y z
N MET A 1 6.99 6.41 -3.29
CA MET A 1 6.82 7.31 -4.45
C MET A 1 7.28 6.68 -5.75
N GLU A 2 8.50 6.12 -5.84
CA GLU A 2 9.01 5.54 -7.10
C GLU A 2 8.11 4.45 -7.70
N SER A 3 7.57 3.52 -6.90
CA SER A 3 6.64 2.50 -7.41
C SER A 3 5.36 3.10 -8.01
N LEU A 4 4.84 4.17 -7.41
CA LEU A 4 3.65 4.87 -7.90
C LEU A 4 3.95 5.60 -9.21
N ARG A 5 5.13 6.21 -9.32
CA ARG A 5 5.60 6.86 -10.56
C ARG A 5 5.83 5.87 -11.70
N ALA A 6 6.37 4.69 -11.38
CA ALA A 6 6.73 3.68 -12.38
C ALA A 6 5.54 2.83 -12.86
N LEU A 7 4.56 2.56 -11.98
CA LEU A 7 3.53 1.54 -12.23
C LEU A 7 2.10 2.08 -12.31
N ALA A 8 1.81 3.28 -11.79
CA ALA A 8 0.45 3.79 -11.77
C ALA A 8 0.06 4.45 -13.10
N THR A 9 -1.23 4.40 -13.43
CA THR A 9 -1.78 5.13 -14.59
C THR A 9 -1.68 6.64 -14.41
N PRO A 10 -1.73 7.44 -15.49
CA PRO A 10 -1.66 8.90 -15.39
C PRO A 10 -2.68 9.50 -14.40
N GLU A 11 -3.89 8.96 -14.35
CA GLU A 11 -4.97 9.41 -13.47
C GLU A 11 -4.63 9.11 -11.99
N LEU A 12 -4.07 7.93 -11.71
CA LEU A 12 -3.62 7.56 -10.37
C LEU A 12 -2.38 8.38 -9.95
N GLN A 13 -1.47 8.68 -10.87
CA GLN A 13 -0.33 9.56 -10.59
C GLN A 13 -0.80 10.98 -10.27
N GLN A 14 -1.72 11.56 -11.03
CA GLN A 14 -2.25 12.89 -10.70
C GLN A 14 -2.94 12.91 -9.34
N ARG A 15 -3.74 11.88 -9.04
CA ARG A 15 -4.50 11.81 -7.79
C ARG A 15 -3.63 11.59 -6.56
N TRP A 16 -2.57 10.79 -6.67
CA TRP A 16 -1.82 10.32 -5.50
C TRP A 16 -0.36 10.75 -5.50
N LEU A 17 0.31 10.84 -6.66
CA LEU A 17 1.73 11.22 -6.73
C LEU A 17 1.92 12.74 -6.54
N LEU A 18 1.09 13.58 -7.17
CA LEU A 18 1.22 15.04 -7.02
C LEU A 18 1.08 15.49 -5.55
N PRO A 19 0.06 15.05 -4.78
CA PRO A 19 -0.03 15.43 -3.37
C PRO A 19 1.12 14.90 -2.51
N LEU A 20 1.72 13.75 -2.87
CA LEU A 20 2.89 13.21 -2.19
C LEU A 20 4.14 14.08 -2.44
N LEU A 21 4.35 14.53 -3.67
CA LEU A 21 5.46 15.41 -4.05
C LEU A 21 5.32 16.82 -3.44
N GLU A 22 4.09 17.31 -3.31
CA GLU A 22 3.78 18.58 -2.66
C GLU A 22 3.83 18.51 -1.12
N GLY A 23 4.09 17.33 -0.53
CA GLY A 23 4.16 17.12 0.91
C GLY A 23 2.80 17.20 1.63
N LYS A 24 1.69 17.18 0.89
CA LYS A 24 0.32 17.22 1.43
C LYS A 24 -0.15 15.85 1.93
N SER A 25 0.46 14.78 1.44
CA SER A 25 0.24 13.40 1.89
C SER A 25 1.57 12.68 2.11
N ARG A 26 1.49 11.52 2.75
CA ARG A 26 2.64 10.66 3.03
C ARG A 26 2.33 9.23 2.58
N SER A 27 3.32 8.56 2.01
CA SER A 27 3.17 7.20 1.47
C SER A 27 3.88 6.19 2.36
N ALA A 28 3.12 5.24 2.90
CA ALA A 28 3.67 4.10 3.62
C ALA A 28 3.78 2.89 2.68
N MET A 29 4.84 2.09 2.81
CA MET A 29 4.89 0.75 2.23
C MET A 29 4.72 -0.27 3.34
N THR A 30 3.83 -1.25 3.12
CA THR A 30 3.44 -2.21 4.15
C THR A 30 3.49 -3.62 3.58
N MET A 31 4.55 -4.36 3.90
CA MET A 31 4.72 -5.75 3.46
C MET A 31 4.96 -6.72 4.62
N THR A 32 5.16 -6.21 5.83
CA THR A 32 5.54 -7.01 6.99
C THR A 32 4.30 -7.53 7.71
N GLU A 33 4.21 -8.86 7.84
CA GLU A 33 3.14 -9.54 8.56
C GLU A 33 3.66 -10.19 9.87
N PRO A 34 2.83 -10.31 10.92
CA PRO A 34 3.26 -10.84 12.22
C PRO A 34 3.79 -12.28 12.20
N ARG A 35 3.31 -13.10 11.25
CA ARG A 35 3.56 -14.56 11.25
C ARG A 35 4.72 -15.00 10.35
N PHE A 36 5.24 -14.12 9.49
CA PHE A 36 6.30 -14.49 8.54
C PHE A 36 7.48 -13.53 8.60
N ALA A 37 8.64 -14.07 8.28
CA ALA A 37 9.85 -13.28 8.17
C ALA A 37 9.69 -12.25 7.04
N CYS A 38 9.91 -10.97 7.39
CA CYS A 38 9.83 -9.81 6.49
C CYS A 38 10.64 -9.95 5.18
N ARG A 39 11.59 -10.89 5.11
CA ARG A 39 12.49 -11.09 3.96
C ARG A 39 11.86 -11.91 2.83
N ASP A 40 10.88 -12.76 3.12
CA ASP A 40 10.26 -13.64 2.12
C ASP A 40 8.82 -13.19 1.84
N ALA A 41 8.68 -12.39 0.79
CA ALA A 41 7.39 -11.88 0.34
C ALA A 41 6.50 -12.95 -0.32
N THR A 42 7.00 -14.17 -0.53
CA THR A 42 6.20 -15.26 -1.13
C THR A 42 5.26 -15.93 -0.11
N ASN A 43 5.53 -15.77 1.18
CA ASN A 43 4.73 -16.33 2.27
C ASN A 43 3.73 -15.32 2.85
N ILE A 44 3.38 -14.28 2.10
CA ILE A 44 2.39 -13.28 2.52
C ILE A 44 1.00 -13.94 2.56
N GLU A 45 0.30 -13.78 3.68
CA GLU A 45 -1.06 -14.28 3.89
C GLU A 45 -2.16 -13.29 3.50
N TYR A 46 -1.80 -12.03 3.27
CA TYR A 46 -2.70 -11.03 2.73
C TYR A 46 -3.41 -11.55 1.48
N SER A 47 -4.74 -11.49 1.52
CA SER A 47 -5.59 -11.93 0.42
C SER A 47 -6.43 -10.78 -0.12
N ILE A 48 -6.53 -10.75 -1.45
CA ILE A 48 -7.39 -9.84 -2.19
C ILE A 48 -8.34 -10.69 -3.02
N VAL A 49 -9.64 -10.56 -2.77
CA VAL A 49 -10.68 -11.27 -3.51
C VAL A 49 -11.55 -10.27 -4.25
N ARG A 50 -11.73 -10.49 -5.56
CA ARG A 50 -12.64 -9.66 -6.37
C ARG A 50 -14.10 -9.99 -6.02
N ALA A 51 -14.84 -9.00 -5.55
CA ALA A 51 -16.25 -9.07 -5.21
C ALA A 51 -17.03 -8.09 -6.09
N GLY A 52 -17.35 -8.51 -7.32
CA GLY A 52 -18.00 -7.66 -8.32
C GLY A 52 -17.09 -6.51 -8.76
N ASP A 53 -17.53 -5.28 -8.52
CA ASP A 53 -16.78 -4.04 -8.81
C ASP A 53 -15.86 -3.60 -7.67
N HIS A 54 -15.84 -4.35 -6.56
CA HIS A 54 -15.03 -4.08 -5.40
C HIS A 54 -14.01 -5.20 -5.13
N PHE A 55 -13.05 -4.90 -4.26
CA PHE A 55 -12.08 -5.87 -3.78
C PHE A 55 -12.23 -5.99 -2.25
N LEU A 56 -12.35 -7.23 -1.77
CA LEU A 56 -12.29 -7.56 -0.36
C LEU A 56 -10.84 -7.82 0.01
N LEU A 57 -10.36 -7.06 1.00
CA LEU A 57 -8.97 -7.04 1.45
C LEU A 57 -8.95 -7.64 2.85
N ASN A 58 -8.27 -8.78 3.04
CA ASN A 58 -8.14 -9.41 4.35
C ASN A 58 -6.66 -9.51 4.71
N ASP A 59 -6.25 -8.73 5.72
CA ASP A 59 -4.85 -8.54 6.08
C ASP A 59 -4.64 -8.35 7.59
N ARG A 60 -3.45 -8.73 8.06
CA ARG A 60 -2.88 -8.32 9.34
C ARG A 60 -1.42 -7.90 9.14
N ARG A 61 -1.17 -6.58 9.09
CA ARG A 61 0.18 -6.02 8.98
C ARG A 61 0.71 -5.55 10.33
N TRP A 62 2.02 -5.65 10.53
CA TRP A 62 2.72 -5.21 11.74
C TRP A 62 3.91 -4.29 11.35
N TRP A 63 4.31 -3.36 12.24
CA TRP A 63 5.49 -2.48 12.08
C TRP A 63 5.40 -1.62 10.81
N VAL A 64 4.33 -0.84 10.68
CA VAL A 64 4.28 0.22 9.67
C VAL A 64 4.44 1.57 10.35
N PRO A 65 5.64 2.18 10.34
CA PRO A 65 5.93 3.42 11.08
C PRO A 65 5.00 4.58 10.70
N GLU A 66 4.47 4.55 9.48
CA GLU A 66 3.64 5.62 8.92
C GLU A 66 2.15 5.24 8.77
N ALA A 67 1.74 3.98 9.04
CA ALA A 67 0.33 3.55 8.90
C ALA A 67 -0.61 4.27 9.86
N THR A 68 -0.12 4.66 11.03
CA THR A 68 -0.93 5.40 12.02
C THR A 68 -1.24 6.83 11.57
N ARG A 69 -0.62 7.33 10.49
CA ARG A 69 -0.81 8.70 9.98
C ARG A 69 -1.07 8.79 8.47
N ALA A 70 -0.91 7.71 7.72
CA ALA A 70 -1.26 7.65 6.30
C ALA A 70 -2.78 7.60 6.14
N LYS A 71 -3.34 8.54 5.36
CA LYS A 71 -4.80 8.61 5.11
C LYS A 71 -5.31 7.62 4.07
N SER A 72 -4.44 6.79 3.51
CA SER A 72 -4.76 5.81 2.48
C SER A 72 -3.71 4.70 2.47
N CYS A 73 -4.16 3.45 2.56
CA CYS A 73 -3.42 2.26 2.15
C CYS A 73 -3.77 1.91 0.71
#